data_AF-A0A7S2TPF5-F1
#
_entry.id   AF-A0A7S2TPF5-F1
#
_cell.length_a   1.000
_cell.length_b   1.000
_cell.length_c   1.000
_cell.angle_alpha   90.00
_cell.angle_beta   90.00
_cell.angle_gamma   90.00
#
_symmetry.space_group_name_H-M   'P 1'
#
loop_
_entity.id
_entity.type
_entity.pdbx_description
1 polymer ?
#
loop_
_entity_poly.entity_id
_entity_poly.type
_entity_poly.pdbx_seq_one_letter_code
_entity_poly.pdbx_strand_id
1 'polypeptide(L)'
;FSHRLLQHNRKVMQYLEGQGCHYIIPLTHLNIREDRSFAKMAKEFGVKVVLGGHDHDEYFVDENGVKIIKAGMDARKMTVTTITFPSNRQAPEVRSELVKISGVEVPEGYSYITKICDKGAAQLEKLGGALLIRPSPEGEPVLSSIDPRNRQCTVGLLFADKAKRFFRTDCCLMNTGKIRNSREYPKGLTLVDIGSELPFKDNFMYVTQMTGAEIEETLQYSWAKLKGTGGFIAHDSKIIYDDVAGRLVTVAGAPANPRATYSVTIPISLLNGMDHIAPLEAIGDRKKTKSVRVDALPLLQDIVTKVCVVERWAELHVHLKDFEAADKNKDGVLTMQEFKEWVHKRAPQTSEGMIELFFSTLDTSGTGTLSLQEFNRKSPGRR
;
A
#
# COMPACT_ATOMS: atom_id res chain seq x y z
N PHE A 1 -1.57 23.31 1.30
CA PHE A 1 -2.24 24.11 0.26
C PHE A 1 -1.35 25.21 -0.26
N SER A 2 -0.96 25.16 -1.53
CA SER A 2 -0.20 26.26 -2.13
C SER A 2 -1.14 27.43 -2.44
N HIS A 3 -0.69 28.65 -2.16
CA HIS A 3 -1.42 29.87 -2.55
C HIS A 3 -1.77 29.86 -4.06
N ARG A 4 -0.92 29.22 -4.88
CA ARG A 4 -1.12 29.02 -6.32
C ARG A 4 -2.39 28.23 -6.65
N LEU A 5 -2.69 27.15 -5.94
CA LEU A 5 -3.87 26.33 -6.22
C LEU A 5 -5.17 27.10 -5.92
N LEU A 6 -5.21 27.84 -4.81
CA LEU A 6 -6.33 28.74 -4.51
C LEU A 6 -6.52 29.80 -5.60
N GLN A 7 -5.43 30.45 -6.04
CA GLN A 7 -5.49 31.44 -7.09
C GLN A 7 -5.97 30.85 -8.42
N HIS A 8 -5.53 29.64 -8.77
CA HIS A 8 -5.99 28.94 -9.96
C HIS A 8 -7.49 28.64 -9.87
N ASN A 9 -7.96 28.06 -8.77
CA ASN A 9 -9.37 27.74 -8.58
C ASN A 9 -10.28 28.98 -8.57
N ARG A 10 -9.79 30.10 -8.03
CA ARG A 10 -10.50 31.39 -8.11
C ARG A 10 -10.68 31.84 -9.56
N LYS A 11 -9.64 31.75 -10.39
CA LYS A 11 -9.72 32.09 -11.83
C LYS A 11 -10.71 31.18 -12.55
N VAL A 12 -10.74 29.88 -12.23
CA VAL A 12 -11.71 28.94 -12.80
C VAL A 12 -13.13 29.33 -12.44
N MET A 13 -13.42 29.67 -11.18
CA MET A 13 -14.77 30.07 -10.77
C MET A 13 -15.20 31.42 -11.38
N GLN A 14 -14.29 32.40 -11.47
CA GLN A 14 -14.54 33.65 -12.19
C GLN A 14 -14.86 33.42 -13.67
N TYR A 15 -14.14 32.50 -14.32
CA TYR A 15 -14.42 32.12 -15.69
C TYR A 15 -15.81 31.51 -15.83
N LEU A 16 -16.17 30.57 -14.96
CA LEU A 16 -17.49 29.91 -15.00
C LEU A 16 -18.64 30.91 -14.78
N GLU A 17 -18.54 31.81 -13.80
CA GLU A 17 -19.52 32.89 -13.63
C GLU A 17 -19.59 33.79 -14.88
N GLY A 18 -18.45 34.14 -15.47
CA GLY A 18 -18.38 34.93 -16.70
C GLY A 18 -19.01 34.24 -17.92
N GLN A 19 -19.11 32.91 -17.92
CA GLN A 19 -19.84 32.13 -18.93
C GLN A 19 -21.35 32.03 -18.64
N GLY A 20 -21.84 32.67 -17.57
CA GLY A 20 -23.25 32.61 -17.17
C GLY A 20 -23.62 31.35 -16.39
N CYS A 21 -22.64 30.65 -15.79
CA CYS A 21 -22.92 29.51 -14.92
C CYS A 21 -23.69 29.98 -13.68
N HIS A 22 -24.90 29.44 -13.48
CA HIS A 22 -25.77 29.86 -12.38
C HIS A 22 -25.38 29.25 -11.02
N TYR A 23 -24.73 28.09 -11.02
CA TYR A 23 -24.31 27.42 -9.80
C TYR A 23 -23.13 26.48 -10.04
N ILE A 24 -22.15 26.52 -9.13
CA ILE A 24 -20.94 25.71 -9.19
C ILE A 24 -21.00 24.64 -8.10
N ILE A 25 -20.74 23.39 -8.47
CA ILE A 25 -20.61 22.26 -7.53
C ILE A 25 -19.14 21.82 -7.52
N PRO A 26 -18.37 22.18 -6.49
CA PRO A 26 -17.00 21.72 -6.36
C PRO A 26 -16.94 20.23 -5.98
N LEU A 27 -16.17 19.49 -6.77
CA LEU A 27 -15.73 18.14 -6.46
C LEU A 27 -14.22 18.17 -6.24
N THR A 28 -13.77 17.85 -5.03
CA THR A 28 -12.36 17.98 -4.61
C THR A 28 -11.77 16.65 -4.18
N HIS A 29 -10.45 16.53 -4.30
CA HIS A 29 -9.68 15.43 -3.72
C HIS A 29 -8.55 16.04 -2.88
N LEU A 30 -8.95 16.75 -1.83
CA LEU A 30 -8.09 17.53 -0.95
C LEU A 30 -8.27 17.06 0.50
N ASN A 31 -7.24 17.19 1.33
CA ASN A 31 -7.42 16.95 2.76
C ASN A 31 -8.38 17.99 3.38
N ILE A 32 -8.91 17.70 4.57
CA ILE A 32 -9.92 18.54 5.22
C ILE A 32 -9.45 19.99 5.45
N ARG A 33 -8.17 20.19 5.78
CA ARG A 33 -7.62 21.54 5.98
C ARG A 33 -7.65 22.36 4.69
N GLU A 34 -7.40 21.71 3.57
CA GLU A 34 -7.40 22.30 2.25
C GLU A 34 -8.81 22.59 1.76
N ASP A 35 -9.76 21.67 1.97
CA ASP A 35 -11.17 21.91 1.69
C ASP A 35 -11.73 23.08 2.49
N ARG A 36 -11.36 23.24 3.77
CA ARG A 36 -11.75 24.41 4.57
C ARG A 36 -11.25 25.72 3.95
N SER A 37 -10.02 25.71 3.44
CA SER A 37 -9.42 26.88 2.79
C SER A 37 -10.11 27.18 1.46
N PHE A 38 -10.41 26.14 0.68
CA PHE A 38 -11.14 26.25 -0.57
C PHE A 38 -12.59 26.73 -0.35
N ALA A 39 -13.30 26.17 0.62
CA ALA A 39 -14.69 26.52 0.95
C ALA A 39 -14.85 28.01 1.30
N LYS A 40 -13.90 28.59 2.04
CA LYS A 40 -13.87 30.03 2.33
C LYS A 40 -13.82 30.89 1.07
N MET A 41 -13.01 30.49 0.10
CA MET A 41 -12.91 31.19 -1.19
C MET A 41 -14.14 30.91 -2.07
N ALA A 42 -14.60 29.66 -2.12
CA ALA A 42 -15.76 29.26 -2.92
C ALA A 42 -17.06 29.93 -2.49
N LYS A 43 -17.17 30.31 -1.21
CA LYS A 43 -18.28 31.10 -0.68
C LYS A 43 -18.46 32.44 -1.43
N GLU A 44 -17.39 33.05 -1.92
CA GLU A 44 -17.42 34.30 -2.71
C GLU A 44 -18.22 34.12 -4.01
N PHE A 45 -18.34 32.88 -4.50
CA PHE A 45 -19.02 32.47 -5.73
C PHE A 45 -20.37 31.78 -5.45
N GLY A 46 -20.94 31.98 -4.26
CA GLY A 46 -22.27 31.46 -3.91
C GLY A 46 -22.34 29.94 -3.65
N VAL A 47 -21.20 29.24 -3.62
CA VAL A 47 -21.15 27.79 -3.33
C VAL A 47 -21.69 27.51 -1.92
N LYS A 48 -22.57 26.51 -1.80
CA LYS A 48 -23.13 26.06 -0.52
C LYS A 48 -22.63 24.68 -0.07
N VAL A 49 -22.01 23.92 -0.96
CA VAL A 49 -21.49 22.59 -0.66
C VAL A 49 -20.22 22.27 -1.45
N VAL A 50 -19.27 21.61 -0.80
CA VAL A 50 -18.06 21.03 -1.38
C VAL A 50 -18.11 19.52 -1.16
N LEU A 51 -18.04 18.74 -2.24
CA LEU A 51 -17.99 17.28 -2.20
C LEU A 51 -16.51 16.86 -2.28
N GLY A 52 -15.95 16.38 -1.17
CA GLY A 52 -14.51 16.14 -1.04
C GLY A 52 -14.11 14.66 -0.92
N GLY A 53 -12.80 14.43 -0.91
CA GLY A 53 -12.17 13.09 -0.83
C GLY A 53 -10.81 13.11 -0.12
N HIS A 54 -9.87 12.24 -0.49
CA HIS A 54 -8.48 12.18 0.01
C HIS A 54 -8.26 11.72 1.46
N ASP A 55 -8.95 12.27 2.46
CA ASP A 55 -8.67 11.98 3.87
C ASP A 55 -8.97 10.52 4.28
N HIS A 56 -9.87 9.85 3.56
CA HIS A 56 -10.48 8.56 3.90
C HIS A 56 -11.43 8.58 5.12
N ASP A 57 -11.49 9.68 5.87
CA ASP A 57 -12.46 9.85 6.95
C ASP A 57 -13.79 10.42 6.46
N GLU A 58 -14.81 10.25 7.29
CA GLU A 58 -16.10 10.89 7.11
C GLU A 58 -16.03 12.33 7.62
N TYR A 59 -16.40 13.27 6.76
CA TYR A 59 -16.57 14.66 7.15
C TYR A 59 -17.97 15.12 6.78
N PHE A 60 -18.64 15.75 7.75
CA PHE A 60 -19.90 16.44 7.55
C PHE A 60 -19.83 17.73 8.35
N VAL A 61 -19.14 18.73 7.80
CA VAL A 61 -18.79 19.95 8.52
C VAL A 61 -19.34 21.19 7.82
N ASP A 62 -19.72 22.20 8.60
CA ASP A 62 -20.08 23.52 8.09
C ASP A 62 -18.89 24.47 8.26
N GLU A 63 -18.34 24.96 7.15
CA GLU A 63 -17.29 25.96 7.15
C GLU A 63 -17.89 27.30 6.70
N ASN A 64 -18.44 28.05 7.67
CA ASN A 64 -18.99 29.39 7.47
C ASN A 64 -20.12 29.43 6.41
N GLY A 65 -21.06 28.50 6.47
CA GLY A 65 -22.22 28.40 5.58
C GLY A 65 -21.94 27.66 4.26
N VAL A 66 -20.77 27.03 4.13
CA VAL A 66 -20.45 26.08 3.06
C VAL A 66 -20.25 24.71 3.69
N LYS A 67 -21.11 23.74 3.33
CA LYS A 67 -20.99 22.37 3.82
C LYS A 67 -19.84 21.65 3.11
N ILE A 68 -18.93 21.01 3.84
CA ILE A 68 -17.91 20.14 3.29
C ILE A 68 -18.28 18.71 3.66
N ILE A 69 -18.41 17.85 2.65
CA ILE A 69 -18.90 16.50 2.82
C ILE A 69 -17.92 15.50 2.21
N LYS A 70 -17.52 14.51 3.00
CA LYS A 70 -16.70 13.36 2.56
C LYS A 70 -17.33 12.06 3.04
N ALA A 71 -17.44 11.10 2.13
CA ALA A 71 -18.11 9.82 2.37
C ALA A 71 -17.25 8.76 3.09
N GLY A 72 -16.02 9.09 3.45
CA GLY A 72 -15.03 8.11 3.89
C GLY A 72 -14.38 7.36 2.72
N MET A 73 -14.23 6.04 2.84
CA MET A 73 -13.56 5.18 1.87
C MET A 73 -14.33 3.88 1.57
N ASP A 74 -13.84 3.13 0.58
CA ASP A 74 -14.27 1.77 0.19
C ASP A 74 -15.76 1.63 -0.15
N ALA A 75 -16.39 2.74 -0.58
CA ALA A 75 -17.83 2.79 -0.82
C ALA A 75 -18.65 2.19 0.34
N ARG A 76 -18.21 2.38 1.60
CA ARG A 76 -18.99 1.95 2.77
C ARG A 76 -20.20 2.85 3.03
N LYS A 77 -20.05 4.13 2.68
CA LYS A 77 -21.11 5.13 2.69
C LYS A 77 -21.11 5.90 1.37
N MET A 78 -22.25 6.50 1.05
CA MET A 78 -22.39 7.47 -0.02
C MET A 78 -23.00 8.77 0.52
N THR A 79 -22.71 9.88 -0.14
CA THR A 79 -23.36 11.15 0.15
C THR A 79 -24.52 11.36 -0.80
N VAL A 80 -25.73 11.55 -0.28
CA VAL A 80 -26.87 12.01 -1.07
C VAL A 80 -27.03 13.50 -0.80
N THR A 81 -26.86 14.33 -1.84
CA THR A 81 -26.99 15.79 -1.74
C THR A 81 -28.06 16.28 -2.68
N THR A 82 -29.10 16.87 -2.12
CA THR A 82 -30.20 17.52 -2.85
C THR A 82 -29.97 19.01 -2.86
N ILE A 83 -29.92 19.59 -4.06
CA ILE A 83 -29.78 21.03 -4.29
C ILE A 83 -31.08 21.52 -4.93
N THR A 84 -31.80 22.38 -4.22
CA THR A 84 -33.08 22.93 -4.67
C THR A 84 -32.88 24.38 -5.09
N PHE A 85 -33.28 24.71 -6.32
CA PHE A 85 -33.22 26.05 -6.88
C PHE A 85 -34.60 26.72 -6.78
N PRO A 86 -34.80 27.67 -5.85
CA PRO A 86 -36.09 28.33 -5.72
C PRO A 86 -36.34 29.30 -6.88
N SER A 87 -37.59 29.37 -7.35
CA SER A 87 -38.01 30.15 -8.52
C SER A 87 -37.83 31.67 -8.36
N ASN A 88 -37.61 32.15 -7.14
CA ASN A 88 -37.49 33.57 -6.78
C ASN A 88 -36.04 34.10 -6.84
N ARG A 89 -35.11 33.37 -7.51
CA ARG A 89 -33.68 33.70 -7.60
C ARG A 89 -32.97 33.83 -6.23
N GLN A 90 -33.52 33.25 -5.17
CA GLN A 90 -32.79 33.10 -3.90
C GLN A 90 -31.65 32.09 -4.04
N ALA A 91 -30.72 32.13 -3.10
CA ALA A 91 -29.63 31.16 -3.03
C ALA A 91 -30.19 29.73 -2.94
N PRO A 92 -29.55 28.74 -3.59
CA PRO A 92 -30.05 27.38 -3.56
C PRO A 92 -30.00 26.79 -2.16
N GLU A 93 -31.01 26.00 -1.84
CA GLU A 93 -31.08 25.24 -0.61
C GLU A 93 -30.33 23.91 -0.79
N VAL A 94 -29.45 23.57 0.15
CA VAL A 94 -28.68 22.32 0.09
C VAL A 94 -28.95 21.46 1.32
N ARG A 95 -29.50 20.28 1.07
CA ARG A 95 -29.67 19.22 2.06
C ARG A 95 -28.79 18.04 1.68
N SER A 96 -28.07 17.50 2.65
CA SER A 96 -27.19 16.37 2.42
C SER A 96 -27.29 15.35 3.54
N GLU A 97 -27.08 14.09 3.22
CA GLU A 97 -27.04 12.99 4.17
C GLU A 97 -25.95 11.98 3.78
N LEU A 98 -25.40 11.31 4.79
CA LEU A 98 -24.48 10.18 4.62
C LEU A 98 -25.27 8.89 4.78
N VAL A 99 -25.39 8.13 3.70
CA VAL A 99 -26.11 6.86 3.66
C VAL A 99 -25.11 5.72 3.71
N LYS A 100 -25.25 4.84 4.70
CA LYS A 100 -24.47 3.59 4.75
C LYS A 100 -24.94 2.65 3.64
N ILE A 101 -24.02 2.23 2.77
CA ILE A 101 -24.31 1.33 1.64
C ILE A 101 -23.58 -0.01 1.75
N SER A 102 -22.62 -0.15 2.68
CA SER A 102 -22.00 -1.43 2.98
C SER A 102 -23.05 -2.44 3.46
N GLY A 103 -23.14 -3.59 2.79
CA GLY A 103 -24.06 -4.68 3.16
C GLY A 103 -25.49 -4.53 2.63
N VAL A 104 -25.75 -3.54 1.76
CA VAL A 104 -27.02 -3.45 1.03
C VAL A 104 -27.07 -4.56 -0.02
N GLU A 105 -28.13 -5.35 -0.04
CA GLU A 105 -28.35 -6.38 -1.07
C GLU A 105 -28.53 -5.73 -2.44
N VAL A 106 -27.94 -6.35 -3.46
CA VAL A 106 -28.10 -5.89 -4.85
C VAL A 106 -29.54 -6.20 -5.28
N PRO A 107 -30.35 -5.19 -5.65
CA PRO A 107 -31.72 -5.45 -6.08
C PRO A 107 -31.74 -6.35 -7.32
N GLU A 108 -32.77 -7.18 -7.46
CA GLU A 108 -32.84 -8.25 -8.48
C GLU A 108 -32.56 -7.75 -9.91
N GLY A 109 -33.10 -6.57 -10.26
CA GLY A 109 -32.89 -5.91 -11.56
C GLY A 109 -31.44 -5.49 -11.86
N TYR A 110 -30.55 -5.53 -10.86
CA TYR A 110 -29.14 -5.20 -10.96
C TYR A 110 -28.21 -6.41 -10.74
N SER A 111 -28.75 -7.64 -10.68
CA SER A 111 -27.98 -8.89 -10.51
C SER A 111 -26.88 -9.11 -11.56
N TYR A 112 -26.96 -8.46 -12.72
CA TYR A 112 -25.90 -8.48 -13.73
C TYR A 112 -24.59 -7.86 -13.24
N ILE A 113 -24.65 -6.90 -12.30
CA ILE A 113 -23.46 -6.28 -11.68
C ILE A 113 -22.72 -7.33 -10.85
N THR A 114 -23.44 -8.13 -10.06
CA THR A 114 -22.86 -9.25 -9.30
C THR A 114 -22.14 -10.21 -10.22
N LYS A 115 -22.74 -10.58 -11.36
CA LYS A 115 -22.09 -11.46 -12.35
C LYS A 115 -20.79 -10.87 -12.92
N ILE A 116 -20.72 -9.56 -13.13
CA ILE A 116 -19.49 -8.87 -13.59
C ILE A 116 -18.41 -8.93 -12.49
N CYS A 117 -18.78 -8.64 -11.24
CA CYS A 117 -17.90 -8.71 -10.09
C CYS A 117 -17.37 -10.14 -9.88
N ASP A 118 -18.24 -11.15 -9.90
CA ASP A 118 -17.89 -12.56 -9.72
C ASP A 118 -16.96 -13.06 -10.82
N LYS A 119 -17.21 -12.64 -12.07
CA LYS A 119 -16.32 -12.97 -13.20
C LYS A 119 -14.91 -12.39 -12.99
N GLY A 120 -14.82 -11.14 -12.51
CA GLY A 120 -13.55 -10.50 -12.17
C GLY A 120 -12.85 -11.21 -10.99
N ALA A 121 -13.60 -11.54 -9.93
CA ALA A 121 -13.08 -12.26 -8.77
C ALA A 121 -12.55 -13.65 -9.16
N ALA A 122 -13.28 -14.41 -9.99
CA ALA A 122 -12.86 -15.71 -10.47
C ALA A 122 -11.59 -15.64 -11.35
N GLN A 123 -11.41 -14.56 -12.12
CA GLN A 123 -10.17 -14.33 -12.86
C GLN A 123 -8.99 -14.06 -11.91
N LEU A 124 -9.19 -13.24 -10.87
CA LEU A 124 -8.18 -12.98 -9.85
C LEU A 124 -7.84 -14.25 -9.05
N GLU A 125 -8.83 -15.06 -8.71
CA GLU A 125 -8.64 -16.33 -8.01
C GLU A 125 -7.81 -17.32 -8.84
N LYS A 126 -8.10 -17.44 -10.14
CA LYS A 126 -7.29 -18.23 -11.08
C LYS A 126 -5.85 -17.73 -11.18
N LEU A 127 -5.65 -16.40 -11.14
CA LEU A 127 -4.33 -15.76 -11.26
C LEU A 127 -3.53 -15.72 -9.95
N GLY A 128 -4.17 -15.84 -8.77
CA GLY A 128 -3.48 -15.54 -7.51
C GLY A 128 -4.17 -15.95 -6.21
N GLY A 129 -5.11 -16.91 -6.24
CA GLY A 129 -5.67 -17.52 -5.02
C GLY A 129 -4.67 -18.37 -4.22
N ALA A 130 -3.42 -18.46 -4.67
CA ALA A 130 -2.36 -19.21 -4.01
C ALA A 130 -2.00 -18.57 -2.67
N LEU A 131 -2.06 -19.37 -1.60
CA LEU A 131 -1.60 -18.97 -0.27
C LEU A 131 -0.07 -18.82 -0.25
N LEU A 132 0.39 -17.57 -0.13
CA LEU A 132 1.81 -17.22 -0.06
C LEU A 132 2.32 -17.13 1.37
N ILE A 133 1.47 -16.66 2.29
CA ILE A 133 1.83 -16.52 3.70
C ILE A 133 0.78 -17.27 4.50
N ARG A 134 1.23 -18.18 5.36
CA ARG A 134 0.33 -18.92 6.26
C ARG A 134 -0.33 -18.00 7.28
N PRO A 135 -1.43 -18.44 7.90
CA PRO A 135 -1.94 -17.82 9.12
C PRO A 135 -0.84 -17.63 10.16
N SER A 136 -1.00 -16.62 11.01
CA SER A 136 -0.19 -16.50 12.23
C SER A 136 -0.31 -17.79 13.07
N PRO A 137 0.77 -18.23 13.73
CA PRO A 137 0.70 -19.33 14.70
C PRO A 137 -0.34 -19.09 15.79
N GLU A 138 -0.81 -20.17 16.40
CA GLU A 138 -1.73 -20.08 17.54
C GLU A 138 -1.10 -19.29 18.69
N GLY A 139 -1.84 -18.32 19.23
CA GLY A 139 -1.37 -17.41 20.28
C GLY A 139 -0.63 -16.16 19.77
N GLU A 140 -0.30 -16.09 18.48
CA GLU A 140 0.26 -14.86 17.88
C GLU A 140 -0.84 -13.95 17.29
N PRO A 141 -0.62 -12.63 17.23
CA PRO A 141 -1.57 -11.72 16.62
C PRO A 141 -1.86 -12.07 15.16
N VAL A 142 -3.13 -11.99 14.76
CA VAL A 142 -3.55 -12.18 13.37
C VAL A 142 -2.85 -11.19 12.45
N LEU A 143 -2.53 -11.62 11.24
CA LEU A 143 -2.13 -10.72 10.15
C LEU A 143 -3.26 -9.71 9.90
N SER A 144 -2.97 -8.43 10.08
CA SER A 144 -3.93 -7.34 10.01
C SER A 144 -3.27 -6.09 9.43
N SER A 145 -3.98 -5.45 8.50
CA SER A 145 -3.68 -4.14 7.97
C SER A 145 -4.64 -3.06 8.47
N ILE A 146 -5.42 -3.35 9.51
CA ILE A 146 -6.36 -2.40 10.11
C ILE A 146 -5.59 -1.27 10.80
N ASP A 147 -6.02 -0.05 10.52
CA ASP A 147 -5.53 1.19 11.14
C ASP A 147 -4.00 1.38 11.04
N PRO A 148 -3.40 1.22 9.84
CA PRO A 148 -1.96 1.24 9.70
C PRO A 148 -1.39 2.67 9.81
N ARG A 149 -2.25 3.70 9.78
CA ARG A 149 -1.86 5.12 9.84
C ARG A 149 -1.71 5.65 11.27
N ASN A 150 -2.14 4.89 12.28
CA ASN A 150 -2.10 5.33 13.68
C ASN A 150 -1.22 4.46 14.58
N ARG A 151 -0.84 3.26 14.11
CA ARG A 151 -0.03 2.29 14.86
C ARG A 151 0.68 1.32 13.93
N GLN A 152 1.70 0.65 14.46
CA GLN A 152 2.34 -0.48 13.79
C GLN A 152 1.33 -1.63 13.66
N CYS A 153 1.03 -2.05 12.42
CA CYS A 153 0.20 -3.23 12.14
C CYS A 153 1.07 -4.44 11.76
N THR A 154 0.51 -5.65 11.88
CA THR A 154 1.25 -6.90 11.64
C THR A 154 1.57 -7.13 10.16
N VAL A 155 0.69 -6.71 9.24
CA VAL A 155 0.99 -6.75 7.78
C VAL A 155 2.12 -5.78 7.43
N GLY A 156 2.13 -4.56 8.01
CA GLY A 156 3.20 -3.59 7.79
C GLY A 156 4.54 -4.07 8.32
N LEU A 157 4.55 -4.69 9.50
CA LEU A 157 5.75 -5.29 10.10
C LEU A 157 6.29 -6.43 9.22
N LEU A 158 5.39 -7.31 8.77
CA LEU A 158 5.72 -8.42 7.88
C LEU A 158 6.35 -7.94 6.57
N PHE A 159 5.75 -6.94 5.91
CA PHE A 159 6.28 -6.41 4.66
C PHE A 159 7.65 -5.73 4.84
N ALA A 160 7.84 -5.00 5.94
CA ALA A 160 9.14 -4.43 6.29
C ALA A 160 10.20 -5.52 6.54
N ASP A 161 9.84 -6.61 7.23
CA ASP A 161 10.72 -7.77 7.40
C ASP A 161 11.10 -8.41 6.05
N LYS A 162 10.14 -8.55 5.11
CA LYS A 162 10.42 -9.09 3.77
C LYS A 162 11.37 -8.20 2.99
N ALA A 163 11.12 -6.89 2.98
CA ALA A 163 11.98 -5.92 2.31
C ALA A 163 13.41 -5.96 2.88
N LYS A 164 13.53 -5.92 4.21
CA LYS A 164 14.81 -6.06 4.91
C LYS A 164 15.54 -7.34 4.50
N ARG A 165 14.84 -8.49 4.52
CA ARG A 165 15.42 -9.79 4.16
C ARG A 165 15.92 -9.83 2.73
N PHE A 166 15.17 -9.24 1.80
CA PHE A 166 15.53 -9.18 0.39
C PHE A 166 16.85 -8.44 0.17
N PHE A 167 17.00 -7.25 0.76
CA PHE A 167 18.21 -6.44 0.62
C PHE A 167 19.33 -6.80 1.61
N ARG A 168 19.05 -7.63 2.61
CA ARG A 168 19.96 -7.98 3.70
C ARG A 168 20.46 -6.75 4.46
N THR A 169 19.55 -5.84 4.76
CA THR A 169 19.83 -4.62 5.52
C THR A 169 19.63 -4.83 7.02
N ASP A 170 20.13 -3.90 7.83
CA ASP A 170 20.02 -3.91 9.28
C ASP A 170 18.57 -3.67 9.73
N CYS A 171 17.86 -2.78 9.01
CA CYS A 171 16.45 -2.51 9.22
C CYS A 171 15.73 -2.04 7.95
N CYS A 172 14.41 -1.89 8.05
CA CYS A 172 13.51 -1.35 7.04
C CYS A 172 12.60 -0.29 7.66
N LEU A 173 12.39 0.82 6.94
CA LEU A 173 11.39 1.84 7.24
C LEU A 173 10.51 2.03 6.00
N MET A 174 9.19 2.12 6.17
CA MET A 174 8.26 2.37 5.06
C MET A 174 7.02 3.11 5.53
N ASN A 175 6.46 3.98 4.70
CA ASN A 175 5.23 4.69 5.01
C ASN A 175 4.00 3.79 4.84
N THR A 176 3.03 3.90 5.74
CA THR A 176 1.85 3.02 5.78
C THR A 176 0.74 3.41 4.82
N GLY A 177 0.85 4.57 4.16
CA GLY A 177 0.00 4.97 3.04
C GLY A 177 0.04 3.99 1.86
N LYS A 178 1.06 3.11 1.84
CA LYS A 178 1.20 2.04 0.85
C LYS A 178 0.40 0.78 1.18
N ILE A 179 -0.09 0.61 2.41
CA ILE A 179 -0.90 -0.52 2.89
C ILE A 179 -2.38 -0.10 2.84
N ARG A 180 -3.24 -0.89 2.19
CA ARG A 180 -4.53 -0.37 1.67
C ARG A 180 -5.78 -1.14 2.08
N ASN A 181 -5.69 -2.43 2.34
CA ASN A 181 -6.89 -3.27 2.36
C ASN A 181 -7.67 -3.20 3.69
N SER A 182 -7.07 -2.66 4.75
CA SER A 182 -7.71 -2.40 6.05
C SER A 182 -8.52 -3.59 6.58
N ARG A 183 -7.88 -4.77 6.61
CA ARG A 183 -8.53 -6.08 6.81
C ARG A 183 -7.67 -7.00 7.68
N GLU A 184 -8.32 -8.00 8.29
CA GLU A 184 -7.67 -9.16 8.91
C GLU A 184 -7.58 -10.36 7.96
N TYR A 185 -6.51 -11.14 8.16
CA TYR A 185 -6.12 -12.30 7.36
C TYR A 185 -5.96 -13.55 8.23
N PRO A 186 -7.04 -14.07 8.84
CA PRO A 186 -6.98 -15.26 9.70
C PRO A 186 -6.57 -16.53 8.95
N LYS A 187 -6.72 -16.54 7.62
CA LYS A 187 -6.32 -17.65 6.75
C LYS A 187 -4.95 -17.45 6.10
N GLY A 188 -4.22 -16.40 6.49
CA GLY A 188 -2.99 -15.98 5.82
C GLY A 188 -3.25 -15.09 4.59
N LEU A 189 -2.19 -14.80 3.84
CA LEU A 189 -2.22 -13.90 2.67
C LEU A 189 -2.01 -14.68 1.38
N THR A 190 -2.89 -14.44 0.40
CA THR A 190 -2.73 -14.90 -0.98
C THR A 190 -1.94 -13.90 -1.83
N LEU A 191 -1.56 -14.29 -3.06
CA LEU A 191 -0.97 -13.34 -4.02
C LEU A 191 -1.91 -12.16 -4.31
N VAL A 192 -3.22 -12.43 -4.46
CA VAL A 192 -4.23 -11.38 -4.65
C VAL A 192 -4.28 -10.45 -3.43
N ASP A 193 -4.17 -10.99 -2.21
CA ASP A 193 -4.16 -10.14 -1.01
C ASP A 193 -2.92 -9.23 -0.97
N ILE A 194 -1.72 -9.74 -1.32
CA ILE A 194 -0.50 -8.92 -1.40
C ILE A 194 -0.66 -7.81 -2.44
N GLY A 195 -1.17 -8.14 -3.64
CA GLY A 195 -1.42 -7.15 -4.69
C GLY A 195 -2.48 -6.11 -4.32
N SER A 196 -3.49 -6.52 -3.53
CA SER A 196 -4.53 -5.62 -3.02
C SER A 196 -3.99 -4.71 -1.91
N GLU A 197 -3.08 -5.20 -1.08
CA GLU A 197 -2.43 -4.42 -0.04
C GLU A 197 -1.42 -3.42 -0.58
N LEU A 198 -0.66 -3.81 -1.61
CA LEU A 198 0.36 -2.99 -2.27
C LEU A 198 -0.03 -2.72 -3.74
N PRO A 199 -1.10 -1.95 -4.02
CA PRO A 199 -1.62 -1.80 -5.38
C PRO A 199 -0.82 -0.83 -6.26
N PHE A 200 0.11 -0.06 -5.66
CA PHE A 200 0.79 1.03 -6.35
C PHE A 200 2.15 0.59 -6.90
N LYS A 201 2.32 0.80 -8.21
CA LYS A 201 3.56 0.51 -8.96
C LYS A 201 4.61 1.62 -8.88
N ASP A 202 4.63 2.37 -7.78
CA ASP A 202 5.58 3.47 -7.52
C ASP A 202 6.41 3.25 -6.24
N ASN A 203 6.30 2.07 -5.63
CA ASN A 203 6.93 1.68 -4.38
C ASN A 203 8.38 1.21 -4.55
N PHE A 204 9.21 2.01 -5.21
CA PHE A 204 10.60 1.67 -5.48
C PHE A 204 11.43 1.68 -4.21
N MET A 205 11.99 0.52 -3.85
CA MET A 205 12.79 0.35 -2.63
C MET A 205 14.26 0.64 -2.89
N TYR A 206 14.88 1.39 -1.99
CA TYR A 206 16.27 1.83 -2.06
C TYR A 206 16.99 1.52 -0.76
N VAL A 207 18.28 1.20 -0.85
CA VAL A 207 19.14 0.98 0.31
C VAL A 207 19.99 2.23 0.56
N THR A 208 19.90 2.77 1.76
CA THR A 208 20.70 3.91 2.22
C THR A 208 21.39 3.61 3.55
N GLN A 209 22.23 4.53 4.00
CA GLN A 209 22.88 4.49 5.31
C GLN A 209 22.32 5.60 6.18
N MET A 210 21.85 5.26 7.37
CA MET A 210 21.35 6.21 8.38
C MET A 210 22.01 5.93 9.73
N THR A 211 22.24 6.98 10.51
CA THR A 211 22.66 6.84 11.90
C THR A 211 21.48 6.42 12.79
N GLY A 212 21.76 5.84 13.96
CA GLY A 212 20.71 5.54 14.94
C GLY A 212 19.91 6.78 15.35
N ALA A 213 20.55 7.95 15.44
CA ALA A 213 19.89 9.22 15.71
C ALA A 213 18.91 9.62 14.60
N GLU A 214 19.29 9.45 13.32
CA GLU A 214 18.41 9.74 12.18
C GLU A 214 17.20 8.81 12.11
N ILE A 215 17.37 7.53 12.50
CA ILE A 215 16.26 6.58 12.61
C ILE A 215 15.30 7.00 13.73
N GLU A 216 15.84 7.35 14.91
CA GLU A 216 15.03 7.82 16.05
C GLU A 216 14.27 9.10 15.69
N GLU A 217 14.94 10.09 15.10
CA GLU A 217 14.32 11.35 14.67
C GLU A 217 13.20 11.13 13.66
N THR A 218 13.39 10.19 12.71
CA THR A 218 12.36 9.81 11.74
C THR A 218 11.11 9.25 12.42
N LEU A 219 11.29 8.35 13.39
CA LEU A 219 10.18 7.74 14.12
C LEU A 219 9.49 8.75 15.06
N GLN A 220 10.26 9.57 15.77
CA GLN A 220 9.71 10.68 16.57
C GLN A 220 8.86 11.62 15.72
N TYR A 221 9.35 12.01 14.53
CA TYR A 221 8.60 12.84 13.60
C TYR A 221 7.30 12.14 13.15
N SER A 222 7.38 10.86 12.79
CA SER A 222 6.21 10.06 12.40
C SER A 222 5.13 10.04 13.48
N TRP A 223 5.50 9.73 14.72
CA TRP A 223 4.55 9.66 15.84
C TRP A 223 4.00 11.03 16.24
N ALA A 224 4.80 12.09 16.14
CA ALA A 224 4.37 13.43 16.52
C ALA A 224 3.54 14.15 15.44
N LYS A 225 3.78 13.88 14.16
CA LYS A 225 3.24 14.68 13.04
C LYS A 225 2.44 13.91 12.01
N LEU A 226 2.66 12.59 11.88
CA LEU A 226 2.13 11.80 10.77
C LEU A 226 1.05 10.80 11.18
N LYS A 227 0.72 10.68 12.47
CA LYS A 227 -0.43 9.87 12.92
C LYS A 227 -1.72 10.28 12.19
N GLY A 228 -2.46 9.30 11.73
CA GLY A 228 -3.67 9.46 10.92
C GLY A 228 -3.40 9.70 9.43
N THR A 229 -2.14 9.91 9.03
CA THR A 229 -1.76 10.18 7.63
C THR A 229 -1.11 8.97 6.98
N GLY A 230 -1.04 8.97 5.64
CA GLY A 230 -0.27 7.97 4.89
C GLY A 230 1.24 8.01 5.14
N GLY A 231 1.76 9.10 5.70
CA GLY A 231 3.18 9.26 6.02
C GLY A 231 3.64 8.53 7.29
N PHE A 232 2.72 7.98 8.08
CA PHE A 232 3.11 7.24 9.29
C PHE A 232 4.05 6.09 8.93
N ILE A 233 5.14 5.92 9.68
CA ILE A 233 6.21 4.97 9.38
C ILE A 233 5.96 3.65 10.09
N ALA A 234 5.87 2.58 9.31
CA ALA A 234 6.05 1.21 9.77
C ALA A 234 7.51 0.78 9.66
N HIS A 235 7.91 -0.16 10.52
CA HIS A 235 9.26 -0.69 10.59
C HIS A 235 9.29 -2.22 10.73
N ASP A 236 10.47 -2.81 10.54
CA ASP A 236 10.68 -4.25 10.68
C ASP A 236 10.70 -4.71 12.16
N SER A 237 10.66 -6.02 12.36
CA SER A 237 10.59 -6.66 13.68
C SER A 237 11.84 -6.46 14.56
N LYS A 238 12.96 -6.00 13.99
CA LYS A 238 14.19 -5.75 14.74
C LYS A 238 14.35 -4.30 15.21
N ILE A 239 13.35 -3.46 14.97
CA ILE A 239 13.20 -2.15 15.58
C ILE A 239 12.17 -2.26 16.71
N ILE A 240 12.57 -1.83 17.91
CA ILE A 240 11.65 -1.59 19.02
C ILE A 240 11.69 -0.09 19.30
N TYR A 241 10.54 0.56 19.22
CA TYR A 241 10.36 1.97 19.49
C TYR A 241 9.35 2.13 20.64
N ASP A 242 9.74 2.86 21.67
CA ASP A 242 8.87 3.26 22.77
C ASP A 242 8.17 4.56 22.37
N ASP A 243 6.90 4.46 22.02
CA ASP A 243 6.09 5.58 21.55
C ASP A 243 5.67 6.53 22.66
N VAL A 244 5.64 6.06 23.91
CA VAL A 244 5.36 6.90 25.08
C VAL A 244 6.58 7.74 25.45
N ALA A 245 7.76 7.12 25.49
CA ALA A 245 9.02 7.81 25.76
C ALA A 245 9.55 8.57 24.53
N GLY A 246 9.04 8.26 23.34
CA GLY A 246 9.52 8.82 22.08
C GLY A 246 10.96 8.40 21.76
N ARG A 247 11.32 7.14 22.04
CA ARG A 247 12.72 6.69 22.01
C ARG A 247 12.90 5.38 21.27
N LEU A 248 13.98 5.30 20.49
CA LEU A 248 14.43 4.09 19.84
C LEU A 248 15.15 3.19 20.85
N VAL A 249 14.60 1.99 21.08
CA VAL A 249 15.12 1.03 22.06
C VAL A 249 16.11 0.08 21.38
N THR A 250 15.74 -0.46 20.22
CA THR A 250 16.60 -1.38 19.45
C THR A 250 16.59 -1.06 17.96
N VAL A 251 17.72 -1.39 17.32
CA VAL A 251 17.87 -1.44 15.85
C VAL A 251 18.69 -2.68 15.53
N ALA A 252 18.33 -3.40 14.46
CA ALA A 252 18.98 -4.66 14.08
C ALA A 252 18.98 -5.73 15.20
N GLY A 253 18.08 -5.60 16.18
CA GLY A 253 17.95 -6.53 17.31
C GLY A 253 18.96 -6.28 18.44
N ALA A 254 19.74 -5.20 18.37
CA ALA A 254 20.65 -4.76 19.42
C ALA A 254 20.20 -3.41 20.01
N PRO A 255 20.61 -3.06 21.24
CA PRO A 255 20.33 -1.74 21.81
C PRO A 255 20.73 -0.61 20.86
N ALA A 256 19.83 0.35 20.67
CA ALA A 256 20.04 1.44 19.73
C ALA A 256 21.25 2.30 20.13
N ASN A 257 22.15 2.55 19.18
CA ASN A 257 23.29 3.45 19.37
C ASN A 257 23.13 4.65 18.42
N PRO A 258 22.97 5.89 18.94
CA PRO A 258 22.68 7.05 18.12
C PRO A 258 23.80 7.39 17.12
N ARG A 259 25.05 6.99 17.40
CA ARG A 259 26.21 7.25 16.53
C ARG A 259 26.54 6.10 15.58
N ALA A 260 25.99 4.91 15.81
CA ALA A 260 26.19 3.79 14.89
C ALA A 260 25.45 4.06 13.58
N THR A 261 26.02 3.56 12.47
CA THR A 261 25.40 3.64 11.14
C THR A 261 24.81 2.29 10.79
N TYR A 262 23.61 2.30 10.22
CA TYR A 262 22.84 1.14 9.84
C TYR A 262 22.49 1.22 8.35
N SER A 263 22.54 0.08 7.69
CA SER A 263 21.95 -0.09 6.37
C SER A 263 20.43 -0.16 6.49
N VAL A 264 19.73 0.71 5.78
CA VAL A 264 18.28 0.87 5.84
C VAL A 264 17.71 0.67 4.45
N THR A 265 16.74 -0.23 4.30
CA THR A 265 15.90 -0.26 3.09
C THR A 265 14.64 0.58 3.30
N ILE A 266 14.31 1.42 2.31
CA ILE A 266 13.25 2.43 2.41
C ILE A 266 12.70 2.77 1.01
N PRO A 267 11.41 3.12 0.85
CA PRO A 267 10.92 3.69 -0.40
C PRO A 267 11.67 4.98 -0.74
N ILE A 268 12.28 5.03 -1.93
CA ILE A 268 13.11 6.20 -2.33
C ILE A 268 12.30 7.49 -2.43
N SER A 269 10.99 7.38 -2.68
CA SER A 269 10.08 8.52 -2.72
C SER A 269 10.06 9.30 -1.41
N LEU A 270 10.23 8.65 -0.25
CA LEU A 270 10.26 9.32 1.06
C LEU A 270 11.51 10.19 1.21
N LEU A 271 12.66 9.72 0.71
CA LEU A 271 13.89 10.52 0.64
C LEU A 271 13.76 11.68 -0.36
N ASN A 272 12.89 11.53 -1.36
CA ASN A 272 12.63 12.55 -2.38
C ASN A 272 11.47 13.51 -2.03
N GLY A 273 10.93 13.43 -0.80
CA GLY A 273 9.93 14.38 -0.27
C GLY A 273 8.47 13.93 -0.30
N MET A 274 8.20 12.66 -0.59
CA MET A 274 6.87 12.08 -0.37
C MET A 274 6.52 12.16 1.13
N ASP A 275 5.28 12.52 1.42
CA ASP A 275 4.72 12.69 2.78
C ASP A 275 5.39 13.75 3.66
N HIS A 276 6.30 14.57 3.10
CA HIS A 276 6.94 15.71 3.78
C HIS A 276 7.59 15.35 5.14
N ILE A 277 8.36 14.27 5.15
CA ILE A 277 9.04 13.75 6.33
C ILE A 277 10.41 14.42 6.43
N ALA A 278 10.47 15.57 7.12
CA ALA A 278 11.64 16.46 7.12
C ALA A 278 12.99 15.76 7.40
N PRO A 279 13.11 14.82 8.39
CA PRO A 279 14.37 14.09 8.59
C PRO A 279 14.80 13.27 7.36
N LEU A 280 13.85 12.64 6.67
CA LEU A 280 14.13 11.83 5.47
C LEU A 280 14.48 12.70 4.26
N GLU A 281 13.82 13.86 4.09
CA GLU A 281 14.17 14.83 3.04
C GLU A 281 15.60 15.35 3.22
N ALA A 282 16.00 15.69 4.44
CA ALA A 282 17.36 16.14 4.74
C ALA A 282 18.40 15.05 4.40
N ILE A 283 18.10 13.78 4.68
CA ILE A 283 18.95 12.64 4.30
C ILE A 283 18.99 12.51 2.78
N GLY A 284 17.85 12.59 2.10
CA GLY A 284 17.76 12.49 0.65
C GLY A 284 18.55 13.57 -0.08
N ASP A 285 18.44 14.83 0.35
CA ASP A 285 19.20 15.95 -0.20
C ASP A 285 20.72 15.77 0.03
N ARG A 286 21.13 15.37 1.24
CA ARG A 286 22.53 15.08 1.56
C ARG A 286 23.10 13.93 0.71
N LYS A 287 22.28 12.92 0.42
CA LYS A 287 22.64 11.74 -0.38
C LYS A 287 22.36 11.91 -1.88
N LYS A 288 21.81 13.06 -2.30
CA LYS A 288 21.41 13.37 -3.68
C LYS A 288 20.48 12.31 -4.30
N THR A 289 19.51 11.81 -3.55
CA THR A 289 18.63 10.70 -4.01
C THR A 289 17.74 11.08 -5.19
N LYS A 290 17.50 12.38 -5.43
CA LYS A 290 16.74 12.88 -6.59
C LYS A 290 17.42 12.60 -7.94
N SER A 291 18.73 12.29 -7.96
CA SER A 291 19.44 11.88 -9.18
C SER A 291 19.47 10.36 -9.40
N VAL A 292 18.90 9.56 -8.49
CA VAL A 292 18.88 8.10 -8.63
C VAL A 292 17.87 7.69 -9.69
N ARG A 293 18.26 6.76 -10.57
CA ARG A 293 17.41 6.12 -11.58
C ARG A 293 16.41 5.17 -10.91
N VAL A 294 15.22 5.65 -10.65
CA VAL A 294 14.17 4.90 -9.92
C VAL A 294 13.68 3.67 -10.67
N ASP A 295 13.73 3.68 -12.00
CA ASP A 295 13.32 2.60 -12.89
C ASP A 295 14.19 1.34 -12.78
N ALA A 296 15.40 1.47 -12.22
CA ALA A 296 16.29 0.35 -11.94
C ALA A 296 16.08 -0.28 -10.55
N LEU A 297 15.21 0.31 -9.72
CA LEU A 297 14.95 -0.17 -8.37
C LEU A 297 13.80 -1.19 -8.37
N PRO A 298 13.84 -2.21 -7.50
CA PRO A 298 12.74 -3.16 -7.38
C PRO A 298 11.55 -2.54 -6.63
N LEU A 299 10.33 -2.91 -7.02
CA LEU A 299 9.10 -2.51 -6.34
C LEU A 299 8.90 -3.33 -5.06
N LEU A 300 8.38 -2.71 -4.00
CA LEU A 300 8.08 -3.37 -2.74
C LEU A 300 7.17 -4.60 -2.91
N GLN A 301 6.13 -4.49 -3.74
CA GLN A 301 5.19 -5.58 -4.01
C GLN A 301 5.88 -6.80 -4.64
N ASP A 302 6.83 -6.57 -5.55
CA ASP A 302 7.58 -7.62 -6.23
C ASP A 302 8.56 -8.28 -5.26
N ILE A 303 9.20 -7.46 -4.40
CA ILE A 303 10.08 -7.93 -3.34
C ILE A 303 9.32 -8.82 -2.36
N VAL A 304 8.21 -8.33 -1.80
CA VAL A 304 7.39 -9.07 -0.84
C VAL A 304 6.92 -10.38 -1.47
N THR A 305 6.36 -10.32 -2.68
CA THR A 305 5.91 -11.51 -3.42
C THR A 305 7.04 -12.50 -3.61
N LYS A 306 8.18 -12.06 -4.15
CA LYS A 306 9.35 -12.91 -4.41
C LYS A 306 9.87 -13.58 -3.15
N VAL A 307 10.02 -12.84 -2.05
CA VAL A 307 10.49 -13.42 -0.78
C VAL A 307 9.50 -14.47 -0.27
N CYS A 308 8.20 -14.19 -0.30
CA CYS A 308 7.18 -15.15 0.14
C CYS A 308 7.15 -16.41 -0.73
N VAL A 309 7.27 -16.27 -2.05
CA VAL A 309 7.34 -17.41 -2.99
C VAL A 309 8.55 -18.28 -2.70
N VAL A 310 9.73 -17.68 -2.50
CA VAL A 310 10.94 -18.44 -2.20
C VAL A 310 10.86 -19.11 -0.81
N GLU A 311 10.19 -18.50 0.17
CA GLU A 311 9.94 -19.14 1.46
C GLU A 311 9.01 -20.35 1.32
N ARG A 312 7.90 -20.21 0.57
CA ARG A 312 7.00 -21.32 0.27
C ARG A 312 7.67 -22.44 -0.53
N TRP A 313 8.57 -22.08 -1.44
CA TRP A 313 9.39 -23.06 -2.18
C TRP A 313 10.29 -23.85 -1.23
N ALA A 314 10.95 -23.16 -0.29
CA ALA A 314 11.84 -23.80 0.68
C ALA A 314 11.11 -24.81 1.59
N GLU A 315 9.81 -24.66 1.81
CA GLU A 315 8.99 -25.61 2.58
C GLU A 315 8.72 -26.93 1.85
N LEU A 316 8.93 -27.00 0.53
CA LEU A 316 8.83 -28.27 -0.21
C LEU A 316 10.03 -29.19 0.03
N HIS A 317 11.08 -28.70 0.72
CA HIS A 317 12.29 -29.44 1.07
C HIS A 317 12.84 -30.22 -0.13
N VAL A 318 13.13 -29.49 -1.21
CA VAL A 318 13.65 -30.07 -2.45
C VAL A 318 15.13 -30.44 -2.32
N HIS A 319 15.51 -31.53 -2.98
CA HIS A 319 16.86 -32.08 -2.98
C HIS A 319 17.32 -32.44 -4.41
N LEU A 320 18.60 -32.79 -4.58
CA LEU A 320 19.16 -33.19 -5.89
C LEU A 320 18.32 -34.29 -6.58
N LYS A 321 17.95 -35.34 -5.85
CA LYS A 321 17.10 -36.44 -6.35
C LYS A 321 15.74 -35.98 -6.87
N ASP A 322 15.24 -34.85 -6.37
CA ASP A 322 13.98 -34.28 -6.81
C ASP A 322 14.13 -33.61 -8.19
N PHE A 323 15.27 -32.95 -8.43
CA PHE A 323 15.61 -32.40 -9.74
C PHE A 323 15.77 -33.51 -10.78
N GLU A 324 16.55 -34.55 -10.48
CA GLU A 324 16.75 -35.71 -11.37
C GLU A 324 15.44 -36.45 -11.68
N ALA A 325 14.48 -36.46 -10.74
CA ALA A 325 13.16 -37.04 -10.95
C ALA A 325 12.23 -36.12 -11.77
N ALA A 326 12.48 -34.81 -11.77
CA ALA A 326 11.74 -33.84 -12.56
C ALA A 326 12.26 -33.78 -14.02
N ASP A 327 13.59 -33.89 -14.21
CA ASP A 327 14.28 -33.85 -15.49
C ASP A 327 14.11 -35.19 -16.23
N LYS A 328 13.02 -35.29 -17.01
CA LYS A 328 12.63 -36.57 -17.64
C LYS A 328 13.49 -36.91 -18.83
N ASN A 329 13.87 -35.90 -19.61
CA ASN A 329 14.69 -36.07 -20.80
C ASN A 329 16.20 -36.11 -20.47
N LYS A 330 16.58 -35.78 -19.23
CA LYS A 330 17.96 -35.76 -18.71
C LYS A 330 18.86 -34.76 -19.42
N ASP A 331 18.31 -33.63 -19.84
CA ASP A 331 19.05 -32.58 -20.52
C ASP A 331 19.72 -31.58 -19.55
N GLY A 332 19.51 -31.75 -18.24
CA GLY A 332 20.12 -30.95 -17.18
C GLY A 332 19.39 -29.65 -16.87
N VAL A 333 18.22 -29.41 -17.47
CA VAL A 333 17.32 -28.28 -17.16
C VAL A 333 15.88 -28.76 -16.99
N LEU A 334 15.04 -27.99 -16.32
CA LEU A 334 13.61 -28.27 -16.24
C LEU A 334 12.83 -27.28 -17.09
N THR A 335 12.03 -27.81 -18.01
CA THR A 335 10.98 -27.03 -18.68
C THR A 335 9.82 -26.75 -17.73
N MET A 336 8.96 -25.77 -18.06
CA MET A 336 7.72 -25.51 -17.31
C MET A 336 6.84 -26.77 -17.22
N GLN A 337 6.78 -27.55 -18.30
CA GLN A 337 6.01 -28.79 -18.39
C GLN A 337 6.51 -29.81 -17.36
N GLU A 338 7.81 -30.12 -17.36
CA GLU A 338 8.43 -31.06 -16.43
C GLU A 338 8.30 -30.61 -14.98
N PHE A 339 8.56 -29.33 -14.72
CA PHE A 339 8.42 -28.73 -13.41
C PHE A 339 6.98 -28.84 -12.90
N LYS A 340 5.99 -28.50 -13.73
CA LYS A 340 4.56 -28.57 -13.39
C LYS A 340 4.12 -30.00 -13.08
N GLU A 341 4.49 -30.96 -13.92
CA GLU A 341 4.17 -32.37 -13.71
C GLU A 341 4.77 -32.90 -12.41
N TRP A 342 6.01 -32.52 -12.12
CA TRP A 342 6.69 -32.89 -10.88
C TRP A 342 6.04 -32.26 -9.65
N VAL A 343 5.74 -30.95 -9.67
CA VAL A 343 5.08 -30.26 -8.55
C VAL A 343 3.69 -30.84 -8.29
N HIS A 344 2.88 -31.09 -9.33
CA HIS A 344 1.55 -31.70 -9.15
C HIS A 344 1.64 -33.10 -8.53
N LYS A 345 2.66 -33.90 -8.85
CA LYS A 345 2.84 -35.22 -8.25
C LYS A 345 3.24 -35.12 -6.77
N ARG A 346 4.08 -34.14 -6.40
CA ARG A 346 4.59 -33.98 -5.04
C ARG A 346 3.64 -33.23 -4.11
N ALA A 347 2.99 -32.18 -4.62
CA ALA A 347 2.11 -31.28 -3.88
C ALA A 347 0.84 -30.99 -4.71
N PRO A 348 -0.08 -31.98 -4.84
CA PRO A 348 -1.27 -31.90 -5.69
C PRO A 348 -2.19 -30.71 -5.40
N GLN A 349 -2.14 -30.16 -4.20
CA GLN A 349 -2.90 -28.99 -3.76
C GLN A 349 -2.36 -27.64 -4.27
N THR A 350 -1.21 -27.65 -4.96
CA THR A 350 -0.58 -26.43 -5.49
C THR A 350 -1.32 -25.99 -6.76
N SER A 351 -1.86 -24.77 -6.77
CA SER A 351 -2.55 -24.24 -7.95
C SER A 351 -1.58 -23.95 -9.11
N GLU A 352 -2.08 -23.95 -10.34
CA GLU A 352 -1.26 -23.68 -11.54
C GLU A 352 -0.56 -22.31 -11.45
N GLY A 353 -1.26 -21.26 -11.04
CA GLY A 353 -0.65 -19.93 -10.87
C GLY A 353 0.48 -19.92 -9.84
N MET A 354 0.43 -20.76 -8.80
CA MET A 354 1.54 -20.90 -7.85
C MET A 354 2.75 -21.60 -8.47
N ILE A 355 2.50 -22.61 -9.32
CA ILE A 355 3.56 -23.33 -10.04
C ILE A 355 4.28 -22.37 -10.99
N GLU A 356 3.52 -21.59 -11.77
CA GLU A 356 4.08 -20.57 -12.66
C GLU A 356 4.87 -19.51 -11.89
N LEU A 357 4.38 -19.11 -10.72
CA LEU A 357 5.06 -18.16 -9.85
C LEU A 357 6.34 -18.73 -9.24
N PHE A 358 6.35 -20.00 -8.82
CA PHE A 358 7.58 -20.69 -8.40
C PHE A 358 8.59 -20.71 -9.54
N PHE A 359 8.17 -21.17 -10.72
CA PHE A 359 9.04 -21.31 -11.88
C PHE A 359 9.68 -19.97 -12.25
N SER A 360 8.87 -18.94 -12.49
CA SER A 360 9.36 -17.60 -12.85
C SER A 360 10.20 -16.94 -11.75
N THR A 361 9.97 -17.28 -10.48
CA THR A 361 10.78 -16.76 -9.37
C THR A 361 12.14 -17.45 -9.26
N LEU A 362 12.21 -18.73 -9.57
CA LEU A 362 13.42 -19.55 -9.53
C LEU A 362 14.29 -19.30 -10.78
N ASP A 363 13.66 -19.14 -11.95
CA ASP A 363 14.32 -18.78 -13.22
C ASP A 363 14.84 -17.35 -13.15
N THR A 364 16.04 -17.21 -12.60
CA THR A 364 16.68 -15.90 -12.45
C THR A 364 17.61 -15.55 -13.59
N SER A 365 17.94 -16.53 -14.41
CA SER A 365 18.63 -16.34 -15.68
C SER A 365 17.67 -15.84 -16.78
N GLY A 366 16.37 -16.08 -16.64
CA GLY A 366 15.34 -15.68 -17.60
C GLY A 366 15.34 -16.53 -18.86
N THR A 367 15.83 -17.77 -18.78
CA THR A 367 15.97 -18.67 -19.94
C THR A 367 14.66 -19.36 -20.31
N GLY A 368 13.64 -19.29 -19.45
CA GLY A 368 12.42 -20.09 -19.59
C GLY A 368 12.60 -21.55 -19.18
N THR A 369 13.71 -21.88 -18.51
CA THR A 369 14.07 -23.20 -17.98
C THR A 369 14.70 -23.06 -16.60
N LEU A 370 14.69 -24.11 -15.79
CA LEU A 370 15.35 -24.11 -14.48
C LEU A 370 16.60 -24.98 -14.49
N SER A 371 17.75 -24.39 -14.19
CA SER A 371 18.96 -25.15 -13.87
C SER A 371 18.86 -25.80 -12.48
N LEU A 372 19.72 -26.80 -12.22
CA LEU A 372 19.85 -27.42 -10.89
C LEU A 372 20.16 -26.38 -9.79
N GLN A 373 20.94 -25.36 -10.13
CA GLN A 373 21.30 -24.28 -9.20
C GLN A 373 20.08 -23.41 -8.84
N GLU A 374 19.26 -23.09 -9.83
CA GLU A 374 18.01 -22.32 -9.63
C GLU A 374 16.98 -23.13 -8.87
N PHE A 375 16.81 -24.41 -9.21
CA PHE A 375 15.88 -25.31 -8.51
C PHE A 375 16.24 -25.48 -7.02
N ASN A 376 17.52 -25.63 -6.71
CA ASN A 376 18.02 -25.76 -5.33
C ASN A 376 18.18 -24.43 -4.59
N ARG A 377 17.73 -23.31 -5.16
CA ARG A 377 17.92 -22.00 -4.56
C ARG A 377 17.20 -21.92 -3.21
N LYS A 378 18.00 -21.77 -2.14
CA LYS A 378 17.49 -21.48 -0.80
C LYS A 378 17.10 -20.01 -0.68
N SER A 379 16.15 -19.70 0.19
CA SER A 379 15.74 -18.33 0.47
C SER A 379 16.92 -17.43 0.82
N PRO A 380 17.00 -16.20 0.28
CA PRO A 380 18.03 -15.24 0.68
C PRO A 380 18.03 -15.12 2.21
N GLY A 381 19.18 -15.35 2.86
CA GLY A 381 19.35 -15.14 4.30
C GLY A 381 19.12 -16.35 5.22
N ARG A 382 18.87 -17.57 4.73
CA ARG A 382 19.16 -18.77 5.54
C ARG A 382 20.63 -19.14 5.35
N ARG A 383 21.51 -18.58 6.20
CA ARG A 383 22.77 -19.25 6.54
C ARG A 383 22.47 -20.27 7.63
#